data_AF-A0A0G1HZY8-F1
#
_entry.id   AF-A0A0G1HZY8-F1
#
_cell.length_a   1.000
_cell.length_b   1.000
_cell.length_c   1.000
_cell.angle_alpha   90.00
_cell.angle_beta   90.00
_cell.angle_gamma   90.00
#
_symmetry.space_group_name_H-M   'P 1'
#
loop_
_entity.id
_entity.type
_entity.pdbx_description
1 polymer ?
#
loop_
_entity_poly.entity_id
_entity_poly.type
_entity_poly.pdbx_seq_one_letter_code
_entity_poly.pdbx_strand_id
1 'polypeptide(L)'
;MFFELTRSLSFRADPEQERGGSRGIAFGTDKGSLDKLGMTNWCFYLFPDNLSIIILNRFIMLKIITEPNPILRQKAIPFDWDKLNVAKLKKWEREMIRLMYAQKGIGLAATQVSLPWRFCVIGRAATDHITASSAGGRRGGTDWFLINPEIIARSSETHTLLEGCLSCPKVERPVARAIWVKVRAQDITGKNLEFDAENLSARVIQHELDHLDGILIIDK
;
A
#
# COMPACT_ATOMS: atom_id res chain seq x y z
N MET A 1 -4.18 16.36 -34.88
CA MET A 1 -5.42 15.83 -35.49
C MET A 1 -6.42 15.50 -34.38
N PHE A 2 -6.88 16.52 -33.64
CA PHE A 2 -7.68 16.36 -32.42
C PHE A 2 -8.85 17.37 -32.38
N PHE A 3 -9.31 17.81 -33.57
CA PHE A 3 -10.25 18.93 -33.70
C PHE A 3 -11.42 18.67 -34.67
N GLU A 4 -11.67 17.41 -35.08
CA GLU A 4 -12.65 17.11 -36.15
C GLU A 4 -13.68 16.02 -35.81
N LEU A 5 -14.09 15.88 -34.55
CA LEU A 5 -15.11 14.89 -34.16
C LEU A 5 -16.28 15.45 -33.34
N THR A 6 -16.55 16.76 -33.43
CA THR A 6 -17.71 17.38 -32.76
C THR A 6 -18.84 17.79 -33.71
N ARG A 7 -18.78 17.43 -35.00
CA ARG A 7 -19.85 17.72 -35.97
C ARG A 7 -20.50 16.44 -36.50
N SER A 8 -21.44 15.85 -35.76
CA SER A 8 -22.53 15.04 -36.33
C SER A 8 -23.58 14.56 -35.31
N LEU A 9 -23.93 15.37 -34.31
CA LEU A 9 -25.09 15.07 -33.47
C LEU A 9 -25.97 16.32 -33.36
N SER A 10 -26.81 16.51 -34.37
CA SER A 10 -27.95 17.42 -34.28
C SER A 10 -29.08 16.72 -33.52
N PHE A 11 -29.31 17.13 -32.27
CA PHE A 11 -30.46 16.70 -31.49
C PHE A 11 -31.66 17.60 -31.80
N ARG A 12 -32.75 17.03 -32.32
CA ARG A 12 -34.07 17.68 -32.35
C ARG A 12 -34.83 17.30 -31.08
N ALA A 13 -35.38 18.28 -30.39
CA ALA A 13 -36.37 18.05 -29.33
C ALA A 13 -37.76 17.89 -29.95
N ASP A 14 -38.51 16.90 -29.50
CA ASP A 14 -39.90 16.65 -29.89
C ASP A 14 -40.83 17.35 -28.88
N PRO A 15 -41.68 18.31 -29.30
CA PRO A 15 -42.43 19.16 -28.38
C PRO A 15 -43.81 18.57 -28.09
N GLU A 16 -43.90 17.43 -27.41
CA GLU A 16 -45.20 16.98 -26.88
C GLU A 16 -45.04 16.05 -25.67
N GLN A 17 -44.61 16.58 -24.53
CA GLN A 17 -44.87 15.95 -23.22
C GLN A 17 -44.71 16.93 -22.04
N GLU A 18 -45.47 18.03 -22.08
CA GLU A 18 -45.79 18.75 -20.85
C GLU A 18 -47.03 18.15 -20.21
N ARG A 19 -46.88 17.48 -19.07
CA ARG A 19 -47.83 17.46 -17.93
C ARG A 19 -47.31 16.61 -16.77
N GLY A 20 -46.95 17.30 -15.68
CA GLY A 20 -47.11 16.82 -14.30
C GLY A 20 -46.09 15.81 -13.76
N GLY A 21 -45.19 16.29 -12.89
CA GLY A 21 -44.44 15.48 -11.93
C GLY A 21 -43.03 15.12 -12.36
N SER A 22 -42.04 15.56 -11.58
CA SER A 22 -40.61 15.36 -11.76
C SER A 22 -40.22 13.90 -12.09
N ARG A 23 -39.86 13.65 -13.35
CA ARG A 23 -39.19 12.43 -13.80
C ARG A 23 -37.99 12.82 -14.67
N GLY A 24 -36.85 12.19 -14.40
CA GLY A 24 -35.64 12.35 -15.21
C GLY A 24 -35.86 11.90 -16.64
N ILE A 25 -35.28 12.64 -17.58
CA ILE A 25 -35.32 12.35 -19.02
C ILE A 25 -34.26 11.27 -19.29
N ALA A 26 -34.69 10.06 -19.66
CA ALA A 26 -33.79 9.00 -20.08
C ALA A 26 -33.50 9.15 -21.58
N PHE A 27 -32.26 9.52 -21.92
CA PHE A 27 -31.76 9.40 -23.28
C PHE A 27 -31.08 8.03 -23.43
N GLY A 28 -31.70 7.14 -24.20
CA GLY A 28 -31.14 5.82 -24.50
C GLY A 28 -29.98 5.93 -25.48
N THR A 29 -28.82 5.39 -25.10
CA THR A 29 -27.73 5.11 -26.04
C THR A 29 -27.77 3.63 -26.43
N ASP A 30 -27.53 3.36 -27.72
CA ASP A 30 -27.52 2.01 -28.29
C ASP A 30 -26.44 1.14 -27.62
N LYS A 31 -26.87 0.02 -27.03
CA LYS A 31 -26.02 -0.97 -26.35
C LYS A 31 -24.89 -1.50 -27.22
N GLY A 32 -25.07 -1.54 -28.55
CA GLY A 32 -24.08 -2.11 -29.48
C GLY A 32 -22.74 -1.37 -29.55
N SER A 33 -22.71 -0.07 -29.23
CA SER A 33 -21.47 0.74 -29.25
C SER A 33 -20.69 0.70 -27.93
N LEU A 34 -21.32 0.36 -26.81
CA LEU A 34 -20.70 0.38 -25.48
C LEU A 34 -19.91 -0.90 -25.17
N ASP A 35 -20.31 -2.03 -25.74
CA ASP A 35 -19.65 -3.33 -25.49
C ASP A 35 -18.27 -3.45 -26.16
N LYS A 36 -18.01 -2.71 -27.26
CA LYS A 36 -16.71 -2.71 -27.95
C LYS A 36 -15.59 -2.00 -27.18
N LEU A 37 -15.92 -1.23 -26.13
CA LEU A 37 -14.97 -0.48 -25.30
C LEU A 37 -14.76 -1.08 -23.89
N GLY A 38 -15.42 -2.19 -23.55
CA GLY A 38 -15.19 -2.90 -22.28
C GLY A 38 -15.65 -2.13 -21.02
N MET A 39 -16.68 -1.29 -21.12
CA MET A 39 -17.11 -0.36 -20.07
C MET A 39 -18.43 -0.80 -19.41
N THR A 40 -18.43 -1.86 -18.60
CA THR A 40 -19.68 -2.42 -18.02
C THR A 40 -20.04 -1.96 -16.60
N ASN A 41 -19.45 -0.90 -16.05
CA ASN A 41 -19.97 -0.29 -14.81
C ASN A 41 -19.51 1.16 -14.66
N TRP A 42 -20.29 2.09 -15.20
CA TRP A 42 -20.10 3.53 -14.99
C TRP A 42 -21.43 4.14 -14.53
N CYS A 43 -21.49 4.57 -13.28
CA CYS A 43 -22.60 5.36 -12.77
C CYS A 43 -22.28 6.84 -13.06
N PHE A 44 -22.86 7.38 -14.12
CA PHE A 44 -22.69 8.78 -14.50
C PHE A 44 -23.59 9.66 -13.63
N TYR A 45 -22.99 10.39 -12.68
CA TYR A 45 -23.64 11.57 -12.09
C TYR A 45 -23.12 12.79 -12.83
N LEU A 46 -23.93 13.31 -13.74
CA LEU A 46 -23.72 14.62 -14.38
C LEU A 46 -24.44 15.66 -13.53
N PHE A 47 -23.68 16.48 -12.80
CA PHE A 47 -24.20 17.76 -12.32
C PHE A 47 -23.99 18.81 -13.42
N PRO A 48 -25.00 19.63 -13.74
CA PRO A 48 -24.82 20.72 -14.67
C PRO A 48 -23.88 21.74 -14.02
N ASP A 49 -22.94 22.27 -14.80
CA ASP A 49 -22.14 23.46 -14.46
C ASP A 49 -20.89 23.21 -13.59
N ASN A 50 -19.93 22.46 -14.12
CA ASN A 50 -18.53 22.90 -14.28
C ASN A 50 -17.66 21.72 -14.77
N LEU A 51 -16.87 21.97 -15.81
CA LEU A 51 -15.88 21.03 -16.32
C LEU A 51 -14.78 20.81 -15.27
N SER A 52 -14.96 19.79 -14.46
CA SER A 52 -13.89 19.09 -13.77
C SER A 52 -14.20 17.63 -13.97
N ILE A 53 -13.52 17.00 -14.93
CA ILE A 53 -13.45 15.54 -14.97
C ILE A 53 -12.68 15.16 -13.71
N ILE A 54 -13.41 14.96 -12.61
CA ILE A 54 -12.86 14.32 -11.43
C ILE A 54 -12.64 12.88 -11.86
N ILE A 55 -11.45 12.62 -12.39
CA ILE A 55 -10.92 11.27 -12.47
C ILE A 55 -10.87 10.83 -11.01
N LEU A 56 -11.91 10.13 -10.56
CA LEU A 56 -11.94 9.40 -9.30
C LEU A 56 -10.93 8.26 -9.44
N ASN A 57 -9.66 8.61 -9.51
CA ASN A 57 -8.54 7.76 -9.20
C ASN A 57 -8.77 7.45 -7.72
N ARG A 58 -9.53 6.38 -7.45
CA ARG A 58 -9.96 5.93 -6.13
C ARG A 58 -8.75 6.01 -5.21
N PHE A 59 -8.66 7.09 -4.43
CA PHE A 59 -7.48 7.40 -3.63
C PHE A 59 -7.42 6.28 -2.60
N ILE A 60 -6.36 5.48 -2.64
CA ILE A 60 -6.15 4.46 -1.62
C ILE A 60 -5.68 5.23 -0.39
N MET A 61 -6.62 5.60 0.47
CA MET A 61 -6.33 6.31 1.70
C MET A 61 -6.01 5.28 2.78
N LEU A 62 -4.72 4.95 2.92
CA LEU A 62 -4.25 4.14 4.02
C LEU A 62 -4.21 5.00 5.29
N LYS A 63 -4.40 4.37 6.45
CA LYS A 63 -4.27 5.02 7.76
C LYS A 63 -3.60 4.05 8.72
N ILE A 64 -2.69 4.56 9.53
CA ILE A 64 -2.09 3.79 10.61
C ILE A 64 -3.15 3.53 11.68
N ILE A 65 -3.37 2.25 11.99
CA ILE A 65 -4.20 1.82 13.11
C ILE A 65 -3.35 1.67 14.37
N THR A 66 -3.97 1.86 15.52
CA THR A 66 -3.33 1.78 16.84
C THR A 66 -3.95 0.67 17.68
N GLU A 67 -3.20 0.19 18.67
CA GLU A 67 -3.72 -0.67 19.73
C GLU A 67 -4.91 0.03 20.42
N PRO A 68 -6.02 -0.69 20.76
CA PRO A 68 -6.22 -2.14 20.76
C PRO A 68 -6.89 -2.73 19.50
N ASN A 69 -6.64 -2.18 18.31
CA ASN A 69 -7.26 -2.74 17.10
C ASN A 69 -6.83 -4.20 16.86
N PRO A 70 -7.76 -5.17 16.79
CA PRO A 70 -7.43 -6.60 16.74
C PRO A 70 -6.68 -7.02 15.48
N ILE A 71 -6.71 -6.22 14.40
CA ILE A 71 -5.94 -6.50 13.18
C ILE A 71 -4.43 -6.50 13.47
N LEU A 72 -3.97 -5.69 14.43
CA LEU A 72 -2.56 -5.64 14.85
C LEU A 72 -2.07 -6.93 15.50
N ARG A 73 -2.99 -7.82 15.90
CA ARG A 73 -2.71 -9.11 16.53
C ARG A 73 -2.87 -10.29 15.58
N GLN A 74 -3.24 -10.03 14.32
CA GLN A 74 -3.42 -11.07 13.31
C GLN A 74 -2.11 -11.32 12.57
N LYS A 75 -1.77 -12.60 12.39
CA LYS A 75 -0.68 -12.99 11.50
C LYS A 75 -1.05 -12.66 10.06
N ALA A 76 -0.14 -11.95 9.38
CA ALA A 76 -0.31 -11.58 7.98
C ALA A 76 -0.32 -12.80 7.06
N ILE A 77 -1.15 -12.74 6.03
CA ILE A 77 -1.28 -13.72 4.96
C ILE A 77 -0.11 -13.53 3.98
N PRO A 78 0.63 -14.59 3.60
CA PRO A 78 1.63 -14.51 2.55
C PRO A 78 1.07 -13.83 1.29
N PHE A 79 1.85 -12.90 0.75
CA PHE A 79 1.50 -12.24 -0.49
C PHE A 79 1.52 -13.25 -1.64
N ASP A 80 0.39 -13.34 -2.33
CA ASP A 80 0.16 -14.24 -3.44
C ASP A 80 0.23 -13.46 -4.76
N TRP A 81 1.27 -13.75 -5.54
CA TRP A 81 1.55 -13.06 -6.81
C TRP A 81 0.51 -13.34 -7.89
N ASP A 82 -0.25 -14.43 -7.79
CA ASP A 82 -1.30 -14.77 -8.75
C ASP A 82 -2.61 -14.02 -8.47
N LYS A 83 -2.81 -13.61 -7.21
CA LYS A 83 -4.07 -12.97 -6.77
C LYS A 83 -4.07 -11.45 -6.83
N LEU A 84 -2.92 -10.81 -7.03
CA LEU A 84 -2.81 -9.37 -6.83
C LEU A 84 -2.00 -8.65 -7.92
N ASN A 85 -2.59 -7.60 -8.50
CA ASN A 85 -1.96 -6.81 -9.55
C ASN A 85 -0.82 -5.94 -8.99
N VAL A 86 0.36 -6.05 -9.59
CA VAL A 86 1.57 -5.24 -9.33
C VAL A 86 1.28 -3.73 -9.28
N ALA A 87 0.36 -3.22 -10.12
CA ALA A 87 -0.02 -1.81 -10.11
C ALA A 87 -0.64 -1.36 -8.78
N LYS A 88 -1.42 -2.23 -8.13
CA LYS A 88 -2.01 -1.97 -6.81
C LYS A 88 -0.95 -2.03 -5.72
N LEU A 89 -0.04 -3.01 -5.83
CA LEU A 89 1.08 -3.17 -4.91
C LEU A 89 2.01 -1.95 -4.90
N LYS A 90 2.36 -1.43 -6.09
CA LYS A 90 3.12 -0.16 -6.22
C LYS A 90 2.40 1.04 -5.63
N LYS A 91 1.06 1.07 -5.67
CA LYS A 91 0.29 2.15 -5.00
C LYS A 91 0.38 2.03 -3.48
N TRP A 92 0.27 0.81 -2.94
CA TRP A 92 0.44 0.55 -1.51
C TRP A 92 1.85 0.86 -1.02
N GLU A 93 2.88 0.41 -1.72
CA GLU A 93 4.28 0.74 -1.41
C GLU A 93 4.48 2.25 -1.27
N ARG A 94 4.09 3.04 -2.28
CA ARG A 94 4.22 4.50 -2.23
C ARG A 94 3.46 5.13 -1.08
N GLU A 95 2.24 4.69 -0.84
CA GLU A 95 1.41 5.27 0.22
C GLU A 95 1.91 4.89 1.62
N MET A 96 2.41 3.66 1.80
CA MET A 96 3.04 3.24 3.05
C MET A 96 4.32 4.01 3.34
N ILE A 97 5.19 4.19 2.34
CA ILE A 97 6.40 5.02 2.49
C ILE A 97 6.02 6.46 2.86
N ARG A 98 5.04 7.03 2.16
CA ARG A 98 4.54 8.39 2.44
C ARG A 98 4.03 8.52 3.87
N LEU A 99 3.21 7.57 4.33
CA LEU A 99 2.65 7.56 5.69
C LEU A 99 3.71 7.35 6.76
N MET A 100 4.63 6.42 6.55
CA MET A 100 5.76 6.15 7.44
C MET A 100 6.53 7.45 7.70
N TYR A 101 6.92 8.16 6.64
CA TYR A 101 7.64 9.43 6.80
C TYR A 101 6.79 10.56 7.38
N ALA A 102 5.52 10.66 6.99
CA ALA A 102 4.60 11.66 7.55
C ALA A 102 4.43 11.51 9.07
N GLN A 103 4.59 10.30 9.59
CA GLN A 103 4.55 9.99 11.03
C GLN A 103 5.95 9.83 11.65
N LYS A 104 7.01 10.25 10.95
CA LYS A 104 8.41 10.20 11.39
C LYS A 104 8.89 8.78 11.77
N GLY A 105 8.32 7.75 11.16
CA GLY A 105 8.76 6.37 11.31
C GLY A 105 9.95 6.03 10.40
N ILE A 106 10.60 4.90 10.72
CA ILE A 106 11.70 4.31 9.92
C ILE A 106 11.36 2.90 9.41
N GLY A 107 10.16 2.41 9.70
CA GLY A 107 9.57 1.19 9.17
C GLY A 107 8.04 1.24 9.27
N LEU A 108 7.35 0.47 8.43
CA LEU A 108 5.90 0.29 8.50
C LEU A 108 5.46 -1.05 7.88
N ALA A 109 4.74 -1.86 8.65
CA ALA A 109 4.16 -3.12 8.20
C ALA A 109 2.74 -2.93 7.61
N ALA A 110 2.35 -3.80 6.68
CA ALA A 110 1.03 -3.75 6.05
C ALA A 110 -0.12 -3.86 7.06
N THR A 111 0.07 -4.66 8.12
CA THR A 111 -0.92 -4.88 9.19
C THR A 111 -1.24 -3.57 9.91
N GLN A 112 -0.26 -2.68 10.07
CA GLN A 112 -0.44 -1.36 10.68
C GLN A 112 -1.31 -0.42 9.84
N VAL A 113 -1.55 -0.74 8.56
CA VAL A 113 -2.45 0.00 7.68
C VAL A 113 -3.66 -0.83 7.26
N SER A 114 -4.03 -1.82 8.07
CA SER A 114 -5.17 -2.73 7.87
C SER A 114 -5.11 -3.55 6.58
N LEU A 115 -3.91 -3.77 6.04
CA LEU A 115 -3.70 -4.69 4.92
C LEU A 115 -3.27 -6.05 5.48
N PRO A 116 -3.97 -7.15 5.15
CA PRO A 116 -3.71 -8.46 5.75
C PRO A 116 -2.50 -9.17 5.14
N TRP A 117 -1.68 -8.49 4.35
CA TRP A 117 -0.64 -9.11 3.52
C TRP A 117 0.73 -9.05 4.18
N ARG A 118 1.57 -10.06 3.92
CA ARG A 118 2.91 -10.15 4.47
C ARG A 118 3.91 -9.30 3.67
N PHE A 119 3.89 -7.99 3.87
CA PHE A 119 4.91 -7.09 3.36
C PHE A 119 5.12 -5.88 4.28
N CYS A 120 6.30 -5.28 4.22
CA CYS A 120 6.62 -4.06 4.97
C CYS A 120 7.53 -3.14 4.16
N VAL A 121 7.58 -1.87 4.56
CA VAL A 121 8.55 -0.89 4.06
C VAL A 121 9.58 -0.58 5.14
N ILE A 122 10.84 -0.40 4.73
CA ILE A 122 11.95 0.01 5.58
C ILE A 122 12.47 1.34 5.06
N GLY A 123 12.52 2.34 5.93
CA GLY A 123 12.96 3.69 5.58
C GLY A 123 14.47 3.76 5.39
N ARG A 124 14.90 4.62 4.45
CA ARG A 124 16.30 4.75 4.03
C ARG A 124 17.32 4.83 5.16
N ALA A 125 17.01 5.57 6.23
CA ALA A 125 17.90 5.73 7.38
C ALA A 125 18.20 4.41 8.12
N ALA A 126 17.35 3.40 7.95
CA ALA A 126 17.50 2.07 8.52
C ALA A 126 18.07 1.06 7.51
N THR A 127 18.62 1.49 6.37
CA THR A 127 19.12 0.58 5.33
C THR A 127 20.62 0.65 5.09
N ASP A 128 21.33 1.54 5.80
CA ASP A 128 22.76 1.76 5.62
C ASP A 128 23.62 0.55 6.03
N HIS A 129 23.13 -0.25 6.96
CA HIS A 129 23.79 -1.46 7.46
C HIS A 129 23.20 -2.75 6.88
N ILE A 130 22.68 -2.68 5.65
CA ILE A 130 22.29 -3.86 4.87
C ILE A 130 23.44 -4.23 3.94
N THR A 131 23.98 -5.42 4.11
CA THR A 131 25.04 -5.98 3.27
C THR A 131 24.47 -7.06 2.36
N ALA A 132 24.84 -6.99 1.08
CA ALA A 132 24.28 -7.84 0.05
C ALA A 132 25.13 -9.11 -0.13
N SER A 133 24.54 -10.27 0.09
CA SER A 133 24.92 -11.48 -0.65
C SER A 133 24.19 -11.52 -2.00
N SER A 134 22.92 -11.06 -2.05
CA SER A 134 22.13 -10.88 -3.27
C SER A 134 20.96 -9.89 -3.09
N ALA A 135 21.24 -8.64 -2.70
CA ALA A 135 20.27 -7.55 -2.49
C ALA A 135 19.54 -7.04 -3.76
N GLY A 136 19.55 -7.79 -4.86
CA GLY A 136 18.89 -7.40 -6.11
C GLY A 136 19.43 -6.10 -6.73
N GLY A 137 20.62 -5.64 -6.35
CA GLY A 137 21.20 -4.37 -6.79
C GLY A 137 20.73 -3.14 -6.00
N ARG A 138 19.94 -3.32 -4.92
CA ARG A 138 19.54 -2.24 -4.01
C ARG A 138 20.74 -1.81 -3.17
N ARG A 139 20.87 -0.49 -2.97
CA ARG A 139 21.93 0.12 -2.18
C ARG A 139 21.37 0.56 -0.82
N GLY A 140 22.22 0.56 0.20
CA GLY A 140 21.95 1.29 1.44
C GLY A 140 21.64 2.77 1.15
N GLY A 141 20.93 3.42 2.07
CA GLY A 141 20.46 4.79 1.92
C GLY A 141 19.25 4.95 0.99
N THR A 142 18.52 3.88 0.68
CA THR A 142 17.27 3.92 -0.11
C THR A 142 16.11 3.27 0.63
N ASP A 143 14.87 3.56 0.24
CA ASP A 143 13.69 2.90 0.82
C ASP A 143 13.54 1.48 0.28
N TRP A 144 13.28 0.53 1.17
CA TRP A 144 13.10 -0.88 0.81
C TRP A 144 11.66 -1.29 0.98
N PHE A 145 11.18 -2.11 0.04
CA PHE A 145 9.89 -2.77 0.13
C PHE A 145 10.13 -4.27 0.09
N LEU A 146 9.79 -4.93 1.20
CA LEU A 146 10.05 -6.33 1.44
C LEU A 146 8.74 -7.09 1.37
N ILE A 147 8.60 -7.98 0.40
CA ILE A 147 7.44 -8.85 0.24
C ILE A 147 7.80 -10.24 0.75
N ASN A 148 6.88 -10.85 1.49
CA ASN A 148 7.07 -12.14 2.16
C ASN A 148 8.40 -12.25 2.93
N PRO A 149 8.80 -11.24 3.74
CA PRO A 149 10.07 -11.31 4.42
C PRO A 149 10.08 -12.38 5.53
N GLU A 150 11.23 -13.01 5.69
CA GLU A 150 11.52 -14.04 6.68
C GLU A 150 12.96 -13.89 7.19
N ILE A 151 13.15 -13.98 8.52
CA ILE A 151 14.48 -14.09 9.12
C ILE A 151 14.90 -15.55 9.11
N ILE A 152 15.90 -15.88 8.29
CA ILE A 152 16.40 -17.26 8.11
C ILE A 152 17.62 -17.58 8.99
N ALA A 153 18.29 -16.55 9.53
CA ALA A 153 19.32 -16.70 10.56
C ALA A 153 19.40 -15.43 11.41
N ARG A 154 19.87 -15.53 12.66
CA ARG A 154 20.10 -14.38 13.54
C ARG A 154 21.24 -14.66 14.52
N SER A 155 21.91 -13.60 14.99
CA SER A 155 22.94 -13.73 16.01
C SER A 155 22.35 -14.10 17.36
N SER A 156 23.13 -14.80 18.19
CA SER A 156 22.82 -14.98 19.62
C SER A 156 23.05 -13.70 20.42
N GLU A 157 23.99 -12.86 19.97
CA GLU A 157 24.26 -11.56 20.56
C GLU A 157 23.10 -10.59 20.31
N THR A 158 22.69 -9.88 21.36
CA THR A 158 21.56 -8.96 21.34
C THR A 158 21.91 -7.61 21.94
N HIS A 159 21.30 -6.54 21.41
CA HIS A 159 21.28 -5.23 22.04
C HIS A 159 19.89 -4.86 22.54
N THR A 160 19.81 -4.29 23.74
CA THR A 160 18.58 -3.72 24.30
C THR A 160 18.62 -2.21 24.12
N LEU A 161 17.66 -1.66 23.38
CA LEU A 161 17.49 -0.22 23.17
C LEU A 161 16.01 0.14 23.34
N LEU A 162 15.74 1.42 23.56
CA LEU A 162 14.39 1.94 23.61
C LEU A 162 13.77 1.91 22.20
N GLU A 163 12.61 1.25 22.06
CA GLU A 163 11.81 1.24 20.84
C GLU A 163 10.46 1.93 21.07
N GLY A 164 10.05 2.74 20.10
CA GLY A 164 8.67 3.21 19.95
C GLY A 164 7.97 2.49 18.79
N CYS A 165 6.66 2.66 18.67
CA CYS A 165 5.86 2.08 17.60
C CYS A 165 4.75 3.04 17.16
N LEU A 166 4.58 3.23 15.85
CA LEU A 166 3.51 4.09 15.30
C LEU A 166 2.10 3.60 15.67
N SER A 167 1.96 2.30 15.93
CA SER A 167 0.70 1.67 16.35
C SER A 167 0.53 1.58 17.87
N CYS A 168 1.56 1.92 18.66
CA CYS A 168 1.48 2.03 20.13
C CYS A 168 1.89 3.44 20.58
N PRO A 169 1.07 4.47 20.28
CA PRO A 169 1.46 5.86 20.52
C PRO A 169 1.74 6.10 22.01
N LYS A 170 2.78 6.91 22.29
CA LYS A 170 3.24 7.26 23.65
C LYS A 170 3.79 6.08 24.46
N VAL A 171 4.01 4.93 23.84
CA VAL A 171 4.68 3.80 24.44
C VAL A 171 6.09 3.70 23.88
N GLU A 172 7.06 3.72 24.77
CA GLU A 172 8.45 3.40 24.50
C GLU A 172 8.91 2.37 25.52
N ARG A 173 9.57 1.30 25.07
CA ARG A 173 10.05 0.24 25.97
C ARG A 173 11.43 -0.27 25.55
N PRO A 174 12.27 -0.70 26.50
CA PRO A 174 13.51 -1.39 26.18
C PRO A 174 13.18 -2.74 25.53
N VAL A 175 13.64 -2.97 24.31
CA VAL A 175 13.43 -4.23 23.57
C VAL A 175 14.78 -4.80 23.17
N ALA A 176 15.02 -6.07 23.54
CA ALA A 176 16.18 -6.83 23.11
C ALA A 176 16.00 -7.31 21.66
N ARG A 177 17.01 -7.06 20.81
CA ARG A 177 17.03 -7.46 19.40
C ARG A 177 18.35 -8.12 19.07
N ALA A 178 18.33 -9.13 18.20
CA ALA A 178 19.56 -9.66 17.63
C ALA A 178 20.30 -8.53 16.89
N ILE A 179 21.61 -8.45 17.08
CA ILE A 179 22.45 -7.43 16.43
C ILE A 179 22.53 -7.65 14.93
N TRP A 180 22.49 -8.92 14.49
CA TRP A 180 22.54 -9.31 13.09
C TRP A 180 21.41 -10.27 12.75
N VAL A 181 20.84 -10.12 11.55
CA VAL A 181 19.86 -11.04 10.96
C VAL A 181 20.17 -11.26 9.48
N LYS A 182 19.98 -12.50 9.02
CA LYS A 182 19.89 -12.83 7.60
C LYS A 182 18.43 -12.94 7.20
N VAL A 183 18.06 -12.24 6.14
CA VAL A 183 16.68 -12.08 5.70
C VAL A 183 16.53 -12.60 4.28
N ARG A 184 15.46 -13.38 4.05
CA ARG A 184 14.95 -13.72 2.73
C ARG A 184 13.66 -12.94 2.48
N ALA A 185 13.52 -12.38 1.29
CA ALA A 185 12.32 -11.64 0.89
C ALA A 185 12.17 -11.66 -0.65
N GLN A 186 11.15 -10.96 -1.15
CA GLN A 186 10.94 -10.65 -2.56
C GLN A 186 10.85 -9.14 -2.76
N ASP A 187 11.32 -8.65 -3.91
CA ASP A 187 11.08 -7.27 -4.33
C ASP A 187 9.74 -7.10 -5.06
N ILE A 188 9.42 -5.85 -5.44
CA ILE A 188 8.18 -5.48 -6.15
C ILE A 188 7.98 -6.19 -7.50
N THR A 189 9.03 -6.82 -8.05
CA THR A 189 8.99 -7.60 -9.29
C THR A 189 8.83 -9.11 -9.04
N GLY A 190 8.82 -9.54 -7.78
CA GLY A 190 8.79 -10.94 -7.38
C GLY A 190 10.15 -11.60 -7.35
N LYS A 191 11.24 -10.86 -7.62
CA LYS A 191 12.59 -11.40 -7.56
C LYS A 191 12.99 -11.63 -6.10
N ASN A 192 13.54 -12.81 -5.83
CA ASN A 192 14.05 -13.15 -4.51
C ASN A 192 15.25 -12.27 -4.14
N LEU A 193 15.27 -11.87 -2.86
CA LEU A 193 16.34 -11.15 -2.19
C LEU A 193 16.82 -12.00 -1.02
N GLU A 194 18.14 -12.10 -0.85
CA GLU A 194 18.75 -12.59 0.38
C GLU A 194 19.87 -11.62 0.78
N PHE A 195 19.83 -11.15 2.02
CA PHE A 195 20.74 -10.12 2.52
C PHE A 195 20.91 -10.22 4.03
N ASP A 196 22.02 -9.66 4.48
CA ASP A 196 22.37 -9.54 5.89
C ASP A 196 22.08 -8.11 6.34
N ALA A 197 21.59 -7.96 7.57
CA ALA A 197 21.30 -6.66 8.17
C ALA A 197 21.85 -6.62 9.59
N GLU A 198 22.43 -5.47 9.95
CA GLU A 198 23.08 -5.27 11.25
C GLU A 198 22.52 -4.05 11.99
N ASN A 199 22.74 -4.03 13.31
CA ASN A 199 22.47 -2.89 14.17
C ASN A 199 21.04 -2.33 14.00
N LEU A 200 20.92 -1.07 13.58
CA LEU A 200 19.64 -0.42 13.35
C LEU A 200 18.82 -1.12 12.26
N SER A 201 19.46 -1.55 11.18
CA SER A 201 18.79 -2.27 10.09
C SER A 201 18.19 -3.58 10.59
N ALA A 202 18.97 -4.35 11.35
CA ALA A 202 18.48 -5.59 11.97
C ALA A 202 17.30 -5.34 12.91
N ARG A 203 17.38 -4.29 13.74
CA ARG A 203 16.33 -3.92 14.71
C ARG A 203 15.02 -3.58 14.01
N VAL A 204 15.05 -2.67 13.05
CA VAL A 204 13.84 -2.22 12.34
C VAL A 204 13.21 -3.39 11.60
N ILE A 205 14.00 -4.22 10.92
CA ILE A 205 13.45 -5.40 10.22
C ILE A 205 12.80 -6.36 11.22
N GLN A 206 13.44 -6.68 12.34
CA GLN A 206 12.83 -7.53 13.37
C GLN A 206 11.52 -6.95 13.90
N HIS A 207 11.45 -5.63 14.09
CA HIS A 207 10.23 -4.93 14.52
C HIS A 207 9.10 -5.05 13.48
N GLU A 208 9.39 -4.76 12.21
CA GLU A 208 8.37 -4.86 11.17
C GLU A 208 7.90 -6.31 10.94
N LEU A 209 8.78 -7.30 11.11
CA LEU A 209 8.40 -8.70 11.00
C LEU A 209 7.54 -9.18 12.19
N ASP A 210 7.79 -8.68 13.40
CA ASP A 210 6.89 -8.93 14.54
C ASP A 210 5.46 -8.45 14.22
N HIS A 211 5.31 -7.24 13.63
CA HIS A 211 4.01 -6.73 13.21
C HIS A 211 3.32 -7.63 12.18
N LEU A 212 4.07 -8.29 11.30
CA LEU A 212 3.53 -9.25 10.34
C LEU A 212 3.16 -10.59 10.99
N ASP A 213 3.65 -10.85 12.20
CA ASP A 213 3.33 -12.03 13.02
C ASP A 213 2.33 -11.71 14.14
N GLY A 214 1.79 -10.48 14.19
CA GLY A 214 0.80 -10.06 15.18
C GLY A 214 1.37 -9.72 16.56
N ILE A 215 2.68 -9.51 16.64
CA ILE A 215 3.43 -9.23 17.87
C ILE A 215 3.71 -7.73 17.94
N LEU A 216 3.46 -7.11 19.08
CA LEU A 216 3.74 -5.70 19.35
C LEU A 216 4.88 -5.55 20.36
N ILE A 217 5.49 -4.37 20.40
CA ILE A 217 6.55 -4.05 21.37
C ILE A 217 6.10 -4.17 22.84
N ILE A 218 4.80 -4.11 23.10
CA ILE A 218 4.22 -4.27 24.45
C ILE A 218 4.20 -5.72 24.92
N ASP A 219 4.46 -6.68 24.03
CA ASP A 219 4.54 -8.10 24.36
C ASP A 219 6.00 -8.55 24.65
N LYS A 220 6.97 -7.64 24.53
CA LYS A 220 8.41 -7.93 24.71
C LYS A 220 9.02 -7.21 25.92
#